data_AF-A0AA35TVU9-F1
#
_entry.id   AF-A0AA35TVU9-F1
#
_cell.length_a   1.000
_cell.length_b   1.000
_cell.length_c   1.000
_cell.angle_alpha   90.00
_cell.angle_beta   90.00
_cell.angle_gamma   90.00
#
_symmetry.space_group_name_H-M   'P 1'
#
loop_
_entity.id
_entity.type
_entity.pdbx_description
1 polymer ?
#
loop_
_entity_poly.entity_id
_entity_poly.type
_entity_poly.pdbx_seq_one_letter_code
_entity_poly.pdbx_strand_id
1 'polypeptide(L)'
;MEGFHKIIGMSVCRVLILQAMLRQYGRDVPEHLLEKLVGAFSELRAMADEGLIAYPYSTREVVAIVKHLQEFPHEGVSSVARNVFDFDTHNPDLLQVIMRVLHRHGIPAGASSSSVRLSPQYPLPALQQIGQWIVKTDNAMTLDCHHLPVALKFVVRDHQEALQQNWIWRRSM
;
A
#
# COMPACT_ATOMS: atom_id res chain seq x y z
N MET A 1 15.31 -15.10 -31.49
CA MET A 1 15.01 -14.49 -30.17
C MET A 1 14.27 -13.16 -30.38
N GLU A 2 13.17 -13.14 -31.15
CA GLU A 2 12.45 -11.90 -31.50
C GLU A 2 11.09 -11.76 -30.80
N GLY A 3 10.63 -12.80 -30.10
CA GLY A 3 9.30 -12.82 -29.46
C GLY A 3 9.20 -12.06 -28.14
N PHE A 4 10.28 -12.01 -27.34
CA PHE A 4 10.24 -11.42 -26.00
C PHE A 4 10.18 -9.89 -26.01
N HIS A 5 10.88 -9.22 -26.94
CA HIS A 5 10.84 -7.77 -27.07
C HIS A 5 9.47 -7.25 -27.54
N LYS A 6 8.70 -8.07 -28.27
CA LYS A 6 7.36 -7.70 -28.74
C LYS A 6 6.31 -7.75 -27.62
N ILE A 7 6.48 -8.64 -26.64
CA ILE A 7 5.57 -8.78 -25.48
C ILE A 7 5.72 -7.59 -24.53
N ILE A 8 6.96 -7.12 -24.29
CA ILE A 8 7.20 -5.96 -23.43
C ILE A 8 6.63 -4.69 -24.10
N GLY A 9 6.91 -4.47 -25.39
CA GLY A 9 6.42 -3.29 -26.14
C GLY A 9 4.88 -3.20 -26.28
N MET A 10 4.18 -4.33 -26.32
CA MET A 10 2.70 -4.35 -26.43
C MET A 10 2.01 -4.12 -25.07
N SER A 11 2.70 -4.40 -23.96
CA SER A 11 2.22 -4.19 -22.59
C SER A 11 2.31 -2.71 -22.17
N VAL A 12 3.44 -2.03 -22.46
CA VAL A 12 3.64 -0.63 -22.03
C VAL A 12 2.68 0.34 -22.72
N CYS A 13 2.40 0.16 -24.02
CA CYS A 13 1.47 1.02 -24.74
C CYS A 13 0.04 0.95 -24.18
N ARG A 14 -0.39 -0.22 -23.70
CA ARG A 14 -1.74 -0.42 -23.15
C ARG A 14 -1.92 0.32 -21.81
N VAL A 15 -0.91 0.27 -20.97
CA VAL A 15 -0.88 0.91 -19.64
C VAL A 15 -0.83 2.44 -19.79
N LEU A 16 0.00 2.95 -20.71
CA LEU A 16 0.14 4.40 -20.94
C LEU A 16 -1.14 5.05 -21.48
N ILE A 17 -1.87 4.37 -22.38
CA ILE A 17 -3.15 4.88 -22.91
C ILE A 17 -4.20 4.96 -21.80
N LEU A 18 -4.27 3.93 -20.94
CA LEU A 18 -5.20 3.92 -19.82
C LEU A 18 -4.91 5.04 -18.82
N GLN A 19 -3.65 5.24 -18.45
CA GLN A 19 -3.26 6.30 -17.51
C GLN A 19 -3.58 7.70 -18.06
N ALA A 20 -3.28 7.95 -19.34
CA ALA A 20 -3.62 9.20 -20.00
C ALA A 20 -5.15 9.42 -20.08
N MET A 21 -5.92 8.37 -20.30
CA MET A 21 -7.38 8.42 -20.28
C MET A 21 -7.91 8.78 -18.88
N LEU A 22 -7.43 8.12 -17.83
CA LEU A 22 -7.92 8.35 -16.47
C LEU A 22 -7.65 9.78 -15.97
N ARG A 23 -6.52 10.38 -16.35
CA ARG A 23 -6.25 11.80 -16.07
C ARG A 23 -7.31 12.75 -16.62
N GLN A 24 -7.98 12.39 -17.74
CA GLN A 24 -9.07 13.21 -18.28
C GLN A 24 -10.36 13.08 -17.45
N TYR A 25 -10.57 11.94 -16.78
CA TYR A 25 -11.75 11.69 -15.95
C TYR A 25 -11.61 12.18 -14.51
N GLY A 26 -10.39 12.19 -13.96
CA GLY A 26 -10.12 12.62 -12.59
C GLY A 26 -9.02 13.68 -12.54
N ARG A 27 -9.35 14.93 -12.89
CA ARG A 27 -8.39 16.04 -12.91
C ARG A 27 -7.84 16.38 -11.53
N ASP A 28 -8.66 16.21 -10.49
CA ASP A 28 -8.29 16.54 -9.10
C ASP A 28 -7.81 15.32 -8.31
N VAL A 29 -7.77 14.15 -8.96
CA VAL A 29 -7.31 12.90 -8.36
C VAL A 29 -5.77 12.85 -8.40
N PRO A 30 -5.09 12.54 -7.28
CA PRO A 30 -3.63 12.48 -7.25
C PRO A 30 -3.04 11.45 -8.24
N GLU A 31 -1.98 11.84 -8.94
CA GLU A 31 -1.37 10.99 -9.98
C GLU A 31 -0.89 9.64 -9.45
N HIS A 32 -0.23 9.63 -8.29
CA HIS A 32 0.28 8.42 -7.64
C HIS A 32 -0.84 7.41 -7.35
N LEU A 33 -2.08 7.89 -7.21
CA LEU A 33 -3.23 7.04 -6.96
C LEU A 33 -3.75 6.41 -8.26
N LEU A 34 -3.76 7.19 -9.35
CA LEU A 34 -4.05 6.68 -10.69
C LEU A 34 -3.06 5.60 -11.09
N GLU A 35 -1.77 5.80 -10.82
CA GLU A 35 -0.71 4.81 -11.08
C GLU A 35 -0.96 3.48 -10.35
N LYS A 36 -1.31 3.55 -9.05
CA LYS A 36 -1.64 2.35 -8.25
C LYS A 36 -2.86 1.61 -8.80
N LEU A 37 -3.91 2.34 -9.18
CA LEU A 37 -5.12 1.76 -9.75
C LEU A 37 -4.81 1.11 -11.11
N VAL A 38 -4.11 1.80 -12.00
CA VAL A 38 -3.71 1.28 -13.30
C VAL A 38 -2.85 0.03 -13.15
N GLY A 39 -1.88 0.04 -12.22
CA GLY A 39 -1.02 -1.10 -11.92
C GLY A 39 -1.81 -2.33 -11.47
N ALA A 40 -2.71 -2.15 -10.50
CA ALA A 40 -3.54 -3.23 -9.97
C ALA A 40 -4.44 -3.85 -11.03
N PHE A 41 -5.15 -3.03 -11.81
CA PHE A 41 -6.06 -3.53 -12.84
C PHE A 41 -5.32 -4.13 -14.04
N SER A 42 -4.10 -3.66 -14.34
CA SER A 42 -3.25 -4.28 -15.35
C SER A 42 -2.79 -5.68 -14.92
N GLU A 43 -2.43 -5.85 -13.65
CA GLU A 43 -2.10 -7.17 -13.09
C GLU A 43 -3.31 -8.11 -13.10
N LEU A 44 -4.48 -7.65 -12.65
CA LEU A 44 -5.71 -8.45 -12.68
C LEU A 44 -6.05 -8.91 -14.11
N ARG A 45 -5.86 -8.03 -15.10
CA ARG A 45 -6.09 -8.38 -16.50
C ARG A 45 -5.08 -9.41 -17.01
N ALA A 46 -3.81 -9.28 -16.66
CA ALA A 46 -2.80 -10.27 -17.01
C ALA A 46 -3.12 -11.65 -16.40
N MET A 47 -3.61 -11.68 -15.16
CA MET A 47 -4.06 -12.92 -14.52
C MET A 47 -5.25 -13.56 -15.24
N ALA A 48 -6.16 -12.77 -15.82
CA ALA A 48 -7.25 -13.30 -16.66
C ALA A 48 -6.73 -13.84 -17.98
N ASP A 49 -5.78 -13.15 -18.61
CA ASP A 49 -5.14 -13.58 -19.86
C ASP A 49 -4.36 -14.91 -19.65
N GLU A 50 -3.82 -15.13 -18.45
CA GLU A 50 -3.18 -16.38 -18.02
C GLU A 50 -4.17 -17.49 -17.60
N GLY A 51 -5.47 -17.17 -17.50
CA GLY A 51 -6.51 -18.11 -17.08
C GLY A 51 -6.57 -18.37 -15.57
N LEU A 52 -5.91 -17.55 -14.74
CA LEU A 52 -5.93 -17.66 -13.28
C LEU A 52 -7.23 -17.15 -12.66
N ILE A 53 -7.93 -16.23 -13.34
CA ILE A 53 -9.24 -15.71 -12.94
C ILE A 53 -10.26 -15.87 -14.06
N ALA A 54 -11.54 -16.03 -13.70
CA ALA A 54 -12.60 -16.42 -14.63
C ALA A 54 -12.96 -15.34 -15.66
N TYR A 55 -12.69 -14.06 -15.37
CA TYR A 55 -12.99 -12.95 -16.26
C TYR A 55 -11.99 -11.80 -16.09
N PRO A 56 -11.69 -11.07 -17.18
CA PRO A 56 -10.86 -9.87 -17.13
C PRO A 56 -11.65 -8.69 -16.58
N TYR A 57 -11.07 -8.00 -15.60
CA TYR A 57 -11.57 -6.72 -15.12
C TYR A 57 -11.46 -5.65 -16.21
N SER A 58 -12.50 -4.84 -16.33
CA SER A 58 -12.67 -3.86 -17.41
C SER A 58 -12.06 -2.50 -17.07
N THR A 59 -11.63 -1.77 -18.10
CA THR A 59 -11.19 -0.37 -17.92
C THR A 59 -12.33 0.54 -17.47
N ARG A 60 -13.60 0.10 -17.61
CA ARG A 60 -14.78 0.84 -17.15
C ARG A 60 -14.88 0.86 -15.64
N GLU A 61 -14.51 -0.22 -14.96
CA GLU A 61 -14.45 -0.28 -13.50
C GLU A 61 -13.48 0.76 -12.95
N VAL A 62 -12.28 0.87 -13.55
CA VAL A 62 -11.29 1.88 -13.14
C VAL A 62 -11.82 3.29 -13.36
N VAL A 63 -12.45 3.54 -14.51
CA VAL A 63 -13.06 4.85 -14.80
C VAL A 63 -14.18 5.17 -13.80
N ALA A 64 -14.99 4.19 -13.39
CA ALA A 64 -16.02 4.37 -12.38
C ALA A 64 -15.42 4.77 -11.02
N ILE A 65 -14.34 4.11 -10.60
CA ILE A 65 -13.60 4.46 -9.37
C ILE A 65 -13.08 5.90 -9.46
N VAL A 66 -12.42 6.26 -10.56
CA VAL A 66 -11.82 7.58 -10.73
C VAL A 66 -12.88 8.68 -10.77
N LYS A 67 -14.01 8.45 -11.44
CA LYS A 67 -15.14 9.40 -11.43
C LYS A 67 -15.73 9.58 -10.05
N HIS A 68 -15.90 8.49 -9.30
CA HIS A 68 -16.41 8.56 -7.94
C HIS A 68 -15.45 9.33 -7.01
N LEU A 69 -14.15 9.12 -7.12
CA LEU A 69 -13.15 9.87 -6.34
C LEU A 69 -13.11 11.36 -6.72
N GLN A 70 -13.40 11.68 -7.98
CA GLN A 70 -13.51 13.05 -8.45
C GLN A 70 -14.75 13.75 -7.91
N GLU A 71 -15.90 13.06 -7.83
CA GLU A 71 -17.15 13.60 -7.28
C GLU A 71 -17.14 13.65 -5.74
N PHE A 72 -16.48 12.69 -5.09
CA PHE A 72 -16.44 12.50 -3.64
C PHE A 72 -15.00 12.45 -3.10
N PRO A 73 -14.30 13.59 -2.98
CA PRO A 73 -12.90 13.64 -2.54
C PRO A 73 -12.70 13.24 -1.07
N HIS A 74 -13.77 13.20 -0.27
CA HIS A 74 -13.74 12.76 1.12
C HIS A 74 -13.82 11.24 1.28
N GLU A 75 -14.19 10.50 0.23
CA GLU A 75 -14.24 9.05 0.28
C GLU A 75 -12.87 8.41 0.03
N GLY A 76 -12.60 7.33 0.77
CA GLY A 76 -11.38 6.56 0.62
C GLY A 76 -11.44 5.60 -0.57
N VAL A 77 -10.35 5.51 -1.31
CA VAL A 77 -10.17 4.60 -2.47
C VAL A 77 -10.52 3.15 -2.15
N SER A 78 -10.18 2.70 -0.94
CA SER A 78 -10.53 1.37 -0.45
C SER A 78 -12.03 1.09 -0.45
N SER A 79 -12.85 2.08 -0.07
CA SER A 79 -14.31 1.97 -0.02
C SER A 79 -14.88 1.85 -1.44
N VAL A 80 -14.45 2.76 -2.32
CA VAL A 80 -14.91 2.81 -3.71
C VAL A 80 -14.49 1.56 -4.48
N ALA A 81 -13.23 1.13 -4.33
CA ALA A 81 -12.73 -0.08 -4.96
C ALA A 81 -13.53 -1.30 -4.50
N ARG A 82 -13.84 -1.41 -3.20
CA ARG A 82 -14.64 -2.50 -2.67
C ARG A 82 -16.04 -2.56 -3.28
N ASN A 83 -16.72 -1.43 -3.43
CA ASN A 83 -18.03 -1.37 -4.08
C ASN A 83 -18.00 -1.91 -5.51
N VAL A 84 -16.89 -1.69 -6.22
CA VAL A 84 -16.70 -2.20 -7.58
C VAL A 84 -16.43 -3.71 -7.59
N PHE A 85 -15.78 -4.25 -6.57
CA PHE A 85 -15.51 -5.69 -6.43
C PHE A 85 -16.59 -6.47 -5.67
N ASP A 86 -17.61 -5.81 -5.12
CA ASP A 86 -18.70 -6.46 -4.37
C ASP A 86 -19.52 -7.43 -5.25
N PHE A 87 -19.49 -7.27 -6.57
CA PHE A 87 -20.08 -8.24 -7.50
C PHE A 87 -19.43 -9.64 -7.40
N ASP A 88 -18.19 -9.71 -6.91
CA ASP A 88 -17.38 -10.94 -6.85
C ASP A 88 -17.52 -11.66 -5.50
N THR A 89 -18.38 -11.18 -4.60
CA THR A 89 -18.55 -11.70 -3.23
C THR A 89 -18.92 -13.18 -3.18
N HIS A 90 -19.54 -13.72 -4.24
CA HIS A 90 -19.96 -15.11 -4.33
C HIS A 90 -18.81 -16.09 -4.62
N ASN A 91 -17.61 -15.58 -4.95
CA ASN A 91 -16.42 -16.39 -5.20
C ASN A 91 -15.32 -16.02 -4.19
N PRO A 92 -15.20 -16.73 -3.05
CA PRO A 92 -14.25 -16.38 -2.01
C PRO A 92 -12.79 -16.53 -2.46
N ASP A 93 -12.51 -17.46 -3.38
CA ASP A 93 -11.16 -17.67 -3.92
C ASP A 93 -10.74 -16.51 -4.83
N LEU A 94 -11.64 -16.07 -5.70
CA LEU A 94 -11.43 -14.89 -6.54
C LEU A 94 -11.25 -13.64 -5.67
N LEU A 95 -12.08 -13.47 -4.64
CA LEU A 95 -11.97 -12.34 -3.71
C LEU A 95 -10.59 -12.29 -3.04
N GLN A 96 -10.03 -13.42 -2.62
CA GLN A 96 -8.69 -13.46 -2.05
C GLN A 96 -7.60 -13.03 -3.05
N VAL A 97 -7.74 -13.42 -4.31
CA VAL A 97 -6.82 -13.00 -5.38
C VAL A 97 -6.88 -11.49 -5.59
N ILE A 98 -8.09 -10.93 -5.73
CA ILE A 98 -8.31 -9.49 -5.87
C ILE A 98 -7.67 -8.74 -4.69
N MET A 99 -7.97 -9.15 -3.46
CA MET A 99 -7.45 -8.52 -2.25
C MET A 99 -5.92 -8.56 -2.19
N ARG A 100 -5.31 -9.67 -2.62
CA ARG A 100 -3.86 -9.82 -2.70
C ARG A 100 -3.23 -8.84 -3.70
N VAL A 101 -3.82 -8.71 -4.89
CA VAL A 101 -3.35 -7.77 -5.92
C VAL A 101 -3.51 -6.33 -5.43
N LEU A 102 -4.67 -5.95 -4.92
CA LEU A 102 -4.91 -4.60 -4.40
C LEU A 102 -3.95 -4.25 -3.26
N HIS A 103 -3.69 -5.18 -2.34
CA HIS A 103 -2.71 -4.98 -1.26
C HIS A 103 -1.28 -4.80 -1.79
N ARG A 104 -0.88 -5.54 -2.83
CA ARG A 104 0.43 -5.40 -3.48
C ARG A 104 0.64 -4.01 -4.07
N HIS A 105 -0.41 -3.40 -4.61
CA HIS A 105 -0.40 -2.02 -5.15
C HIS A 105 -0.70 -0.94 -4.10
N GLY A 106 -0.86 -1.32 -2.83
CA GLY A 106 -1.05 -0.39 -1.72
C GLY A 106 -2.48 0.17 -1.56
N ILE A 107 -3.50 -0.58 -2.00
CA ILE A 107 -4.92 -0.27 -1.80
C ILE A 107 -5.51 -1.27 -0.79
N PRO A 108 -5.74 -0.87 0.48
CA PRO A 108 -6.27 -1.76 1.50
C PRO A 108 -7.79 -1.94 1.33
N ALA A 109 -8.23 -2.81 0.42
CA ALA A 109 -9.65 -3.05 0.13
C ALA A 109 -10.33 -4.04 1.11
N GLY A 110 -9.56 -4.76 1.93
CA GLY A 110 -10.07 -5.74 2.90
C GLY A 110 -10.11 -5.25 4.36
N ALA A 111 -9.66 -4.02 4.63
CA ALA A 111 -9.68 -3.46 5.98
C ALA A 111 -11.07 -2.94 6.30
N SER A 112 -11.86 -3.71 7.05
CA SER A 112 -13.05 -3.16 7.70
C SER A 112 -12.63 -2.09 8.71
N SER A 113 -13.34 -0.96 8.79
CA SER A 113 -13.12 0.06 9.84
C SER A 113 -13.20 -0.56 11.25
N SER A 114 -13.94 -1.66 11.41
CA SER A 114 -14.02 -2.44 12.65
C SER A 114 -12.80 -3.34 12.93
N SER A 115 -11.85 -3.47 12.01
CA SER A 115 -10.67 -4.36 12.10
C SER A 115 -9.35 -3.59 12.15
N VAL A 116 -9.37 -2.32 12.57
CA VAL A 116 -8.15 -1.54 12.78
C VAL A 116 -7.62 -1.81 14.18
N ARG A 117 -6.51 -2.57 14.28
CA ARG A 117 -5.74 -2.66 15.54
C ARG A 117 -4.88 -1.40 15.65
N LEU A 118 -5.32 -0.44 16.46
CA LEU A 118 -4.51 0.73 16.79
C LEU A 118 -3.26 0.31 17.55
N SER A 119 -2.13 0.97 17.29
CA SER A 119 -0.94 0.84 18.13
C SER A 119 -1.29 1.30 19.56
N PRO A 120 -0.77 0.64 20.61
CA PRO A 120 -0.90 1.15 21.97
C PRO A 120 -0.36 2.58 22.03
N GLN A 121 -1.15 3.48 22.63
CA GLN A 121 -0.71 4.83 22.93
C GLN A 121 0.26 4.77 24.11
N TYR A 122 1.50 5.19 23.90
CA TYR A 122 2.46 5.36 24.98
C TYR A 122 2.53 6.85 25.35
N PRO A 123 2.40 7.21 26.63
CA PRO A 123 2.62 8.59 27.05
C PRO A 123 4.06 8.97 26.71
N LEU A 124 4.24 10.16 26.14
CA LEU A 124 5.58 10.70 25.93
C LEU A 124 6.24 10.82 27.32
N PRO A 125 7.53 10.44 27.46
CA PRO A 125 8.25 10.67 28.69
C PRO A 125 8.30 12.17 28.99
N ALA A 126 8.43 12.52 30.27
CA ALA A 126 8.57 13.93 30.67
C ALA A 126 9.70 14.59 29.87
N LEU A 127 9.46 15.83 29.42
CA LEU A 127 10.46 16.62 28.71
C LEU A 127 11.71 16.74 29.59
N GLN A 128 12.82 16.14 29.16
CA GLN A 128 14.11 16.24 29.82
C GLN A 128 15.11 16.88 28.86
N GLN A 129 15.87 17.86 29.35
CA GLN A 129 16.96 18.47 28.59
C GLN A 129 18.06 17.42 28.38
N ILE A 130 18.13 16.84 27.19
CA ILE A 130 19.11 15.79 26.83
C ILE A 130 20.49 16.33 26.45
N GLY A 131 20.62 17.65 26.29
CA GLY A 131 21.87 18.29 25.90
C GLY A 131 21.74 19.80 25.73
N GLN A 132 22.87 20.45 25.44
CA GLN A 132 22.97 21.87 25.18
C GLN A 132 23.76 22.05 23.89
N TRP A 133 23.25 22.86 22.96
CA TRP A 133 24.00 23.20 21.76
C TRP A 133 24.88 24.41 22.07
N ILE A 134 26.20 24.22 22.01
CA ILE A 134 27.17 25.31 22.16
C ILE A 134 27.69 25.64 20.76
N VAL A 135 27.42 26.87 20.30
CA VAL A 135 28.00 27.38 19.05
C VAL A 135 29.39 27.91 19.36
N LYS A 136 30.43 27.20 18.93
CA LYS A 136 31.82 27.71 18.94
C LYS A 136 31.99 28.63 17.73
N THR A 137 32.40 29.88 17.97
CA THR A 137 32.58 30.93 16.94
C THR A 137 33.88 30.80 16.15
N ASP A 138 34.66 29.75 16.39
CA ASP A 138 35.83 29.43 15.58
C ASP A 138 35.38 28.57 14.40
N ASN A 139 35.92 28.86 13.21
CA ASN A 139 35.47 28.43 11.88
C ASN A 139 35.51 26.90 11.59
N ALA A 140 35.29 26.05 12.58
CA ALA A 140 35.13 24.61 12.46
C ALA A 140 33.93 24.14 13.31
N MET A 141 32.81 23.84 12.64
CA MET A 141 31.64 23.19 13.24
C MET A 141 32.04 21.77 13.71
N THR A 142 32.40 21.62 14.97
CA THR A 142 32.62 20.30 15.60
C THR A 142 31.50 20.02 16.60
N LEU A 143 30.82 18.89 16.40
CA LEU A 143 29.76 18.40 17.26
C LEU A 143 30.38 17.67 18.47
N ASP A 144 30.56 18.37 19.58
CA ASP A 144 30.95 17.73 20.84
C ASP A 144 29.71 17.16 21.54
N CYS A 145 29.36 15.92 21.20
CA CYS A 145 28.31 15.16 21.88
C CYS A 145 28.85 14.60 23.21
N HIS A 146 29.02 15.44 24.24
CA HIS A 146 29.42 14.96 25.55
C HIS A 146 28.22 14.42 26.35
N HIS A 147 28.16 13.10 26.41
CA HIS A 147 27.45 12.29 27.40
C HIS A 147 25.91 12.32 27.32
N LEU A 148 25.33 11.48 26.44
CA LEU A 148 23.93 11.06 26.58
C LEU A 148 23.83 10.12 27.81
N PRO A 149 23.10 10.46 28.89
CA PRO A 149 22.88 9.53 30.00
C PRO A 149 21.71 8.57 29.72
N VAL A 150 21.18 8.55 28.49
CA VAL A 150 20.04 7.71 28.14
C VAL A 150 20.54 6.60 27.23
N ALA A 151 20.63 5.39 27.77
CA ALA A 151 20.59 4.19 26.95
C ALA A 151 19.20 4.15 26.28
N LEU A 152 19.05 4.86 25.16
CA LEU A 152 17.91 4.74 24.27
C LEU A 152 17.99 3.32 23.68
N LYS A 153 17.46 2.34 24.41
CA LYS A 153 17.09 1.05 23.84
C LYS A 153 15.87 1.30 22.96
N PHE A 154 16.12 1.76 21.74
CA PHE A 154 15.15 1.57 20.67
C PHE A 154 15.09 0.07 20.41
N VAL A 155 14.14 -0.62 21.06
CA VAL A 155 13.72 -1.93 20.58
C VAL A 155 12.92 -1.66 19.31
N VAL A 156 13.63 -1.52 18.19
CA VAL A 156 13.04 -1.74 16.88
C VAL A 156 12.66 -3.22 16.89
N ARG A 157 11.38 -3.49 17.12
CA ARG A 157 10.87 -4.85 17.03
C ARG A 157 10.86 -5.18 15.54
N ASP A 158 11.93 -5.80 15.06
CA ASP A 158 12.03 -6.24 13.68
C ASP A 158 10.83 -7.13 13.37
N HIS A 159 10.12 -6.79 12.28
CA HIS A 159 8.91 -7.47 11.82
C HIS A 159 9.16 -8.92 11.37
N GLN A 160 10.41 -9.41 11.48
CA GLN A 160 10.85 -10.74 11.08
C GLN A 160 10.84 -11.77 12.23
N GLU A 161 10.75 -11.34 13.49
CA GLU A 161 10.80 -12.27 14.65
C GLU A 161 9.45 -12.96 14.94
N ALA A 162 8.37 -12.57 14.25
CA ALA A 162 7.03 -13.12 14.46
C ALA A 162 6.80 -14.50 13.81
N LEU A 163 7.74 -15.01 13.01
CA LEU A 163 7.59 -16.28 12.29
C LEU A 163 8.39 -17.46 12.87
N GLN A 164 9.13 -17.28 13.98
CA GLN A 164 9.91 -18.37 14.60
C GLN A 164 9.33 -18.96 15.89
N GLN A 165 8.16 -18.50 16.37
CA GLN A 165 7.51 -19.16 17.51
C GLN A 165 6.62 -20.31 17.03
N ASN A 166 7.30 -21.45 16.96
CA ASN A 166 6.86 -22.79 16.67
C ASN A 166 5.58 -23.18 17.45
N TRP A 167 4.68 -23.86 16.76
CA TRP A 167 3.40 -24.36 17.22
C TRP A 167 3.60 -25.50 18.23
N ILE A 168 3.38 -25.28 19.52
CA ILE A 168 3.23 -26.38 20.50
C ILE A 168 2.14 -26.03 21.52
N TRP A 169 0.90 -26.47 21.26
CA TRP A 169 -0.07 -26.73 22.34
C TRP A 169 0.42 -27.95 23.12
N ARG A 170 0.98 -27.76 24.33
CA ARG A 170 1.16 -28.89 25.27
C ARG A 170 -0.15 -29.16 26.00
N ARG A 171 -0.59 -30.40 25.85
CA ARG A 171 -1.58 -31.12 26.67
C ARG A 171 -0.99 -31.42 28.05
N SER A 172 -1.85 -31.42 29.07
CA SER A 172 -1.74 -32.18 30.34
C SER A 172 -0.63 -31.78 31.32
N MET A 173 -1.01 -31.23 32.48
CA MET A 173 -1.45 -31.97 33.69
C MET A 173 -2.23 -31.02 34.60
#